data_AF-A0A7W1ER64-F1
#
_entry.id   AF-A0A7W1ER64-F1
#
_cell.length_a   1.000
_cell.length_b   1.000
_cell.length_c   1.000
_cell.angle_alpha   90.00
_cell.angle_beta   90.00
_cell.angle_gamma   90.00
#
_symmetry.space_group_name_H-M   'P 1'
#
loop_
_entity.id
_entity.type
_entity.pdbx_description
1 polymer ?
#
loop_
_entity_poly.entity_id
_entity_poly.type
_entity_poly.pdbx_seq_one_letter_code
_entity_poly.pdbx_strand_id
1 'polypeptide(L)'
;MRVQAKARNLSISAQKLRLCTGGMRGLNANVALQQLSAQPKKGSAMVFDTVHSAMANAQHNHNLLPAQLVIEEIYVDGGAKLKRWRPRSR
;
A
#
# COMPACT_ATOMS: atom_id res chain seq x y z
N MET A 1 -19.85 2.18 1.94
CA MET A 1 -19.50 1.94 0.53
C MET A 1 -18.02 1.64 0.44
N ARG A 2 -17.63 0.55 -0.23
CA ARG A 2 -16.22 0.13 -0.31
C ARG A 2 -15.58 0.65 -1.58
N VAL A 3 -14.42 1.32 -1.43
CA VAL A 3 -13.61 1.85 -2.53
C VAL A 3 -12.26 1.15 -2.50
N GLN A 4 -11.71 0.82 -3.66
CA GLN A 4 -10.44 0.10 -3.77
C GLN A 4 -9.48 0.80 -4.73
N ALA A 5 -8.19 0.70 -4.43
CA ALA A 5 -7.10 0.99 -5.35
C ALA A 5 -6.10 -0.17 -5.30
N LYS A 6 -5.44 -0.45 -6.42
CA LYS A 6 -4.49 -1.57 -6.55
C LYS A 6 -3.27 -1.12 -7.34
N ALA A 7 -2.10 -1.19 -6.72
CA ALA A 7 -0.82 -1.05 -7.41
C ALA A 7 -0.32 -2.43 -7.85
N ARG A 8 -0.02 -2.60 -9.15
CA ARG A 8 0.44 -3.86 -9.74
C ARG A 8 1.89 -3.75 -10.20
N ASN A 9 2.59 -4.89 -10.25
CA ASN A 9 3.98 -5.00 -10.75
C ASN A 9 5.00 -4.12 -10.00
N LEU A 10 4.85 -4.00 -8.68
CA LEU A 10 5.81 -3.28 -7.84
C LEU A 10 7.16 -4.01 -7.75
N SER A 11 8.26 -3.30 -7.97
CA SER A 11 9.64 -3.81 -7.90
C SER A 11 10.16 -3.97 -6.46
N ILE A 12 9.41 -4.68 -5.62
CA ILE A 12 9.73 -4.97 -4.22
C ILE A 12 9.13 -6.32 -3.80
N SER A 13 9.76 -7.02 -2.87
CA SER A 13 9.21 -8.29 -2.39
C SER A 13 7.95 -8.07 -1.55
N ALA A 14 6.97 -8.96 -1.71
CA ALA A 14 5.70 -8.92 -0.97
C ALA A 14 5.92 -8.87 0.55
N GLN A 15 6.88 -9.64 1.07
CA GLN A 15 7.19 -9.65 2.51
C GLN A 15 7.62 -8.26 3.04
N LYS A 16 8.43 -7.51 2.28
CA LYS A 16 8.87 -6.18 2.70
C LYS A 16 7.70 -5.19 2.75
N LEU A 17 6.76 -5.30 1.80
CA LEU A 17 5.53 -4.48 1.81
C LEU A 17 4.58 -4.87 2.95
N ARG A 18 4.42 -6.16 3.25
CA ARG A 18 3.59 -6.64 4.38
C ARG A 18 4.02 -6.04 5.71
N LEU A 19 5.33 -5.87 5.91
CA LEU A 19 5.88 -5.21 7.11
C LEU A 19 5.56 -3.72 7.20
N CYS A 20 5.19 -3.05 6.11
CA CYS A 20 4.70 -1.68 6.13
C CYS A 20 3.18 -1.65 6.39
N THR A 21 2.43 -2.59 5.80
CA THR A 21 0.95 -2.60 5.90
C THR A 21 0.41 -3.18 7.20
N GLY A 22 1.23 -3.92 7.96
CA GLY A 22 0.79 -4.71 9.12
C GLY A 22 0.08 -3.95 10.24
N GLY A 23 0.26 -2.62 10.33
CA GLY A 23 -0.42 -1.77 11.32
C GLY A 23 -1.49 -0.84 10.75
N MET A 24 -1.76 -0.88 9.44
CA MET A 24 -2.64 0.10 8.78
C MET A 24 -4.13 -0.28 8.78
N ARG A 25 -4.44 -1.55 9.05
CA ARG A 25 -5.82 -2.06 9.02
C ARG A 25 -6.60 -1.48 10.20
N GLY A 26 -7.80 -0.97 9.93
CA GLY A 26 -8.69 -0.37 10.92
C GLY A 26 -8.37 1.07 11.29
N LEU A 27 -7.28 1.65 10.77
CA LEU A 27 -6.96 3.07 10.97
C LEU A 27 -7.79 3.96 10.04
N ASN A 28 -8.00 5.20 10.48
CA ASN A 28 -8.48 6.27 9.61
C ASN A 28 -7.46 6.53 8.49
N ALA A 29 -7.93 6.78 7.28
CA ALA A 29 -7.08 6.93 6.10
C ALA A 29 -6.05 8.07 6.27
N ASN A 30 -6.42 9.19 6.90
CA ASN A 30 -5.50 10.30 7.16
C ASN A 30 -4.38 9.94 8.14
N VAL A 31 -4.74 9.21 9.22
CA VAL A 31 -3.77 8.74 10.23
C VAL A 31 -2.80 7.73 9.59
N ALA A 32 -3.32 6.83 8.76
CA ALA A 32 -2.49 5.88 8.03
C ALA A 32 -1.49 6.59 7.09
N LEU A 33 -1.92 7.63 6.37
CA LEU A 33 -1.02 8.42 5.51
C LEU A 33 0.10 9.11 6.31
N GLN A 34 -0.20 9.66 7.49
CA GLN A 34 0.81 10.25 8.37
C GLN A 34 1.80 9.22 8.90
N GLN A 35 1.32 8.04 9.28
CA GLN A 35 2.20 6.98 9.76
C GLN A 35 3.09 6.41 8.65
N LEU A 36 2.55 6.31 7.42
CA LEU A 36 3.30 5.89 6.25
C LEU A 36 4.36 6.93 5.83
N SER A 37 4.05 8.24 5.92
CA SER A 37 5.03 9.28 5.57
C SER A 37 6.21 9.33 6.55
N ALA A 38 5.97 9.03 7.83
CA ALA A 38 7.01 8.99 8.86
C ALA A 38 7.89 7.71 8.80
N GLN A 39 7.43 6.64 8.13
CA GLN A 39 8.13 5.35 8.17
C GLN A 39 9.32 5.32 7.18
N PRO A 40 10.56 5.04 7.64
CA PRO A 40 11.77 5.12 6.80
C PRO A 40 11.97 3.91 5.85
N LYS A 41 10.90 3.21 5.46
CA LYS A 41 10.96 2.04 4.58
C LYS A 41 10.60 2.45 3.15
N LYS A 42 11.38 2.00 2.16
CA LYS A 42 11.04 2.19 0.73
C LYS A 42 9.63 1.74 0.36
N GLY A 43 9.16 0.65 0.97
CA GLY A 43 7.80 0.14 0.76
C GLY A 43 6.70 1.11 1.19
N SER A 44 7.00 2.02 2.13
CA SER A 44 6.03 2.96 2.67
C SER A 44 5.52 3.94 1.63
N ALA A 45 6.42 4.52 0.83
CA ALA A 45 6.04 5.44 -0.25
C ALA A 45 5.09 4.79 -1.27
N MET A 46 5.36 3.54 -1.67
CA MET A 46 4.48 2.81 -2.60
C MET A 46 3.08 2.54 -2.02
N VAL A 47 3.01 2.23 -0.73
CA VAL A 47 1.73 2.03 -0.04
C VAL A 47 0.99 3.35 0.13
N PHE A 48 1.72 4.43 0.47
CA PHE A 48 1.19 5.79 0.60
C PHE A 48 0.48 6.22 -0.69
N ASP A 49 1.13 6.10 -1.83
CA ASP A 49 0.55 6.48 -3.13
C ASP A 49 -0.72 5.68 -3.44
N THR A 50 -0.74 4.40 -3.06
CA THR A 50 -1.90 3.52 -3.27
C THR A 50 -3.09 3.92 -2.38
N VAL A 51 -2.83 4.23 -1.11
CA VAL A 51 -3.87 4.69 -0.16
C VAL A 51 -4.39 6.07 -0.57
N HIS A 52 -3.49 6.98 -0.96
CA HIS A 52 -3.85 8.30 -1.45
C HIS A 52 -4.73 8.21 -2.71
N SER A 53 -4.41 7.32 -3.64
CA SER A 53 -5.25 7.04 -4.81
C SER A 53 -6.64 6.51 -4.43
N ALA A 54 -6.73 5.60 -3.45
CA ALA A 54 -8.02 5.11 -2.97
C ALA A 54 -8.89 6.23 -2.37
N MET A 55 -8.29 7.13 -1.59
CA MET A 55 -8.98 8.31 -1.06
C MET A 55 -9.45 9.25 -2.16
N ALA A 56 -8.60 9.53 -3.16
CA ALA A 56 -8.96 10.36 -4.29
C ALA A 56 -10.15 9.77 -5.08
N ASN A 57 -10.16 8.45 -5.29
CA ASN A 57 -11.28 7.75 -5.93
C ASN A 57 -12.57 7.85 -5.09
N ALA A 58 -12.47 7.76 -3.77
CA ALA A 58 -13.61 7.88 -2.87
C ALA A 58 -14.21 9.30 -2.92
N GLN A 59 -13.38 10.32 -2.98
CA GLN A 59 -13.82 11.71 -3.08
C GLN A 59 -14.41 12.02 -4.45
N HIS A 60 -13.71 11.69 -5.54
CA HIS A 60 -14.12 12.10 -6.89
C HIS A 60 -15.29 11.29 -7.44
N ASN A 61 -15.29 9.96 -7.27
CA ASN A 61 -16.29 9.10 -7.91
C ASN A 61 -17.52 8.86 -7.02
N HIS A 62 -17.37 9.05 -5.71
CA HIS A 62 -18.41 8.71 -4.73
C HIS A 62 -18.76 9.88 -3.81
N ASN A 63 -18.16 11.06 -3.98
CA ASN A 63 -18.39 12.26 -3.17
C ASN A 63 -18.31 12.00 -1.66
N LEU A 64 -17.45 11.07 -1.25
CA LEU A 64 -17.27 10.70 0.15
C LEU A 64 -16.32 11.70 0.83
N LEU A 65 -16.59 11.98 2.10
CA LEU A 65 -15.75 12.86 2.91
C LEU A 65 -14.46 12.13 3.33
N PRO A 66 -13.26 12.65 2.98
CA PRO A 66 -12.00 11.98 3.27
C PRO A 66 -11.72 11.79 4.77
N ALA A 67 -12.26 12.65 5.63
CA ALA A 67 -12.12 12.56 7.08
C ALA A 67 -12.81 11.33 7.70
N GLN A 68 -13.82 10.77 7.02
CA GLN A 68 -14.61 9.64 7.51
C GLN A 68 -14.13 8.29 6.94
N LEU A 69 -13.09 8.29 6.09
CA LEU A 69 -12.60 7.07 5.45
C LEU A 69 -11.77 6.23 6.43
N VAL A 70 -12.08 4.95 6.49
CA VAL A 70 -11.39 3.94 7.31
C VAL A 70 -10.87 2.83 6.41
N ILE A 71 -9.65 2.35 6.69
CA ILE A 71 -9.05 1.23 5.97
C ILE A 71 -9.66 -0.08 6.49
N GLU A 72 -10.65 -0.59 5.77
CA GLU A 72 -11.29 -1.87 6.08
C GLU A 72 -10.32 -3.05 5.86
N GLU A 73 -9.75 -3.14 4.67
CA GLU A 73 -8.83 -4.21 4.28
C GLU A 73 -7.60 -3.67 3.56
N ILE A 74 -6.45 -4.19 3.93
CA ILE A 74 -5.18 -4.00 3.24
C ILE A 74 -4.42 -5.32 3.23
N TYR A 75 -3.95 -5.72 2.07
CA TYR A 75 -3.22 -6.97 1.85
C TYR A 75 -2.24 -6.82 0.69
N VAL A 76 -1.25 -7.71 0.65
CA VAL A 76 -0.18 -7.71 -0.36
C VAL A 76 0.00 -9.12 -0.88
N ASP A 77 -0.21 -9.28 -2.17
CA ASP A 77 -0.08 -10.56 -2.87
C ASP A 77 1.34 -10.79 -3.41
N GLY A 78 1.62 -12.04 -3.76
CA GLY A 78 2.82 -12.39 -4.52
C GLY A 78 2.65 -12.02 -5.98
N GLY A 79 3.67 -11.39 -6.58
CA GLY A 79 3.71 -11.09 -8.01
C GLY A 79 4.70 -11.95 -8.79
N ALA A 80 4.83 -11.67 -10.08
CA ALA A 80 5.85 -12.28 -10.93
C ALA A 80 7.26 -11.99 -10.41
N LYS A 81 8.09 -13.04 -10.32
CA LYS A 81 9.50 -12.91 -9.90
C LYS A 81 10.41 -12.94 -11.11
N LEU A 82 11.25 -11.91 -11.24
CA LEU A 82 12.30 -11.89 -12.26
C LEU A 82 13.40 -12.88 -11.88
N LYS A 83 13.61 -13.91 -12.71
CA LYS A 83 14.70 -14.87 -12.55
C LYS A 83 16.01 -14.22 -13.00
N ARG A 84 17.04 -14.23 -12.14
CA ARG A 84 18.39 -13.72 -12.41
C ARG A 84 19.42 -14.78 -12.00
N TRP A 85 20.46 -14.96 -12.80
CA TRP A 85 21.57 -15.87 -12.46
C TRP A 85 22.70 -15.09 -11.76
N ARG A 86 23.40 -15.76 -10.84
CA ARG A 86 24.62 -15.24 -10.21
C ARG A 86 25.63 -16.39 -10.13
N PRO A 87 26.87 -16.22 -10.63
CA PRO A 87 27.90 -17.24 -10.48
C PRO A 87 28.20 -17.48 -9.00
N ARG A 88 28.49 -18.73 -8.66
CA ARG A 88 28.90 -19.17 -7.31
C ARG A 88 30.22 -19.93 -7.43
N SER A 89 30.98 -19.97 -6.33
CA SER A 89 32.19 -20.81 -6.25
C SER A 89 31.86 -22.26 -6.59
N ARG A 90 32.85 -22.96 -7.16
CA ARG A 90 32.83 -24.43 -7.19
C ARG A 90 32.82 -24.98 -5.77
#